data_AF-A0A1Y3RB60-F1
#
_entry.id   AF-A0A1Y3RB60-F1
#
_cell.length_a   1.000
_cell.length_b   1.000
_cell.length_c   1.000
_cell.angle_alpha   90.00
_cell.angle_beta   90.00
_cell.angle_gamma   90.00
#
_symmetry.space_group_name_H-M   'P 1'
#
loop_
_entity.id
_entity.type
_entity.pdbx_description
1 polymer ?
#
loop_
_entity_poly.entity_id
_entity_poly.type
_entity_poly.pdbx_seq_one_letter_code
_entity_poly.pdbx_strand_id
1 'polypeptide(L)'
;MKNTPFYNLKKPDDNDNALISDLNENMDVVDQALHDMDDKVDHLWKTISFTSGQWSGGALRIKANTHGIKNGLRGFQVFHQVGSSLSINTWAVRCTDVTYEESTGDLILKCEDAYSGQICVLV
;
A
#
# COMPACT_ATOMS: atom_id res chain seq x y z
N MET A 1 -4.44 42.02 -9.47
CA MET A 1 -4.73 40.70 -8.86
C MET A 1 -3.47 40.23 -8.14
N LYS A 2 -3.59 39.92 -6.84
CA LYS A 2 -2.51 39.28 -6.09
C LYS A 2 -2.76 37.77 -6.13
N ASN A 3 -1.74 36.97 -6.45
CA ASN A 3 -1.86 35.52 -6.52
C ASN A 3 -1.05 34.85 -5.40
N THR A 4 -1.38 33.61 -5.03
CA THR A 4 -0.56 32.80 -4.11
C THR A 4 0.77 32.46 -4.77
N PRO A 5 1.89 32.46 -4.02
CA PRO A 5 3.23 32.32 -4.60
C PRO A 5 3.56 30.93 -5.15
N PHE A 6 2.84 29.87 -4.74
CA PHE A 6 3.14 28.48 -5.13
C PHE A 6 2.17 27.89 -6.14
N TYR A 7 0.90 28.32 -6.12
CA TYR A 7 -0.17 27.73 -6.94
C TYR A 7 -0.89 28.76 -7.79
N ASN A 8 -0.40 30.01 -7.81
CA ASN A 8 -0.95 31.13 -8.58
C ASN A 8 -2.47 31.34 -8.38
N LEU A 9 -3.01 30.91 -7.24
CA LEU A 9 -4.44 31.05 -6.93
C LEU A 9 -4.74 32.53 -6.68
N LYS A 10 -5.82 33.03 -7.26
CA LYS A 10 -6.24 34.42 -7.07
C LYS A 10 -6.58 34.64 -5.59
N LYS A 11 -5.95 35.64 -4.96
CA LYS A 11 -6.28 36.03 -3.59
C LYS A 11 -7.59 36.82 -3.61
N PRO A 12 -8.48 36.62 -2.63
CA PRO A 12 -9.65 37.47 -2.45
C PRO A 12 -9.23 38.93 -2.27
N ASP A 13 -9.90 39.87 -2.94
CA ASP A 13 -9.77 41.31 -2.68
C ASP A 13 -10.77 41.75 -1.59
N ASP A 14 -10.53 42.89 -0.95
CA ASP A 14 -11.33 43.37 0.21
C ASP A 14 -12.80 43.66 -0.16
N ASN A 15 -13.13 43.71 -1.46
CA ASN A 15 -14.47 43.92 -2.00
C ASN A 15 -15.09 42.66 -2.67
N ASP A 16 -14.39 41.52 -2.66
CA ASP A 16 -14.89 40.29 -3.27
C ASP A 16 -15.86 39.58 -2.29
N ASN A 17 -17.15 39.61 -2.57
CA ASN A 17 -18.07 38.60 -2.03
C ASN A 17 -17.62 37.24 -2.59
N ALA A 18 -17.40 36.25 -1.71
CA ALA A 18 -16.84 34.93 -2.04
C ALA A 18 -17.14 34.50 -3.49
N LEU A 19 -16.13 34.64 -4.36
CA LEU A 19 -16.29 34.37 -5.78
C LEU A 19 -16.43 32.86 -5.97
N ILE A 20 -17.66 32.43 -6.25
CA ILE A 20 -18.01 31.00 -6.36
C ILE A 20 -17.18 30.29 -7.45
N SER A 21 -16.80 30.99 -8.53
CA SER A 21 -15.90 30.45 -9.56
C SER A 21 -14.53 30.08 -8.98
N ASP A 22 -13.94 31.00 -8.22
CA ASP A 22 -12.61 30.83 -7.65
C ASP A 22 -12.64 29.72 -6.58
N LEU A 23 -13.76 29.55 -5.88
CA LEU A 23 -13.97 28.42 -4.95
C LEU A 23 -14.12 27.08 -5.67
N ASN A 24 -14.83 27.04 -6.80
CA ASN A 24 -15.00 25.81 -7.58
C ASN A 24 -13.67 25.36 -8.19
N GLU A 25 -12.90 26.28 -8.79
CA GLU A 25 -11.58 25.95 -9.35
C GLU A 25 -10.62 25.45 -8.26
N ASN A 26 -10.63 26.07 -7.07
CA ASN A 26 -9.84 25.58 -5.94
C ASN A 26 -10.28 24.19 -5.47
N MET A 27 -11.58 23.90 -5.49
CA MET A 27 -12.12 22.58 -5.13
C MET A 27 -11.67 21.52 -6.13
N ASP A 28 -11.71 21.82 -7.43
CA ASP A 28 -11.26 20.92 -8.49
C ASP A 28 -9.75 20.60 -8.36
N VAL A 29 -8.93 21.61 -8.03
CA VAL A 29 -7.49 21.43 -7.77
C VAL A 29 -7.25 20.55 -6.54
N VAL A 30 -8.01 20.75 -5.47
CA VAL A 30 -7.89 19.92 -4.25
C VAL A 30 -8.33 18.49 -4.52
N ASP A 31 -9.42 18.29 -5.26
CA ASP A 31 -9.92 16.97 -5.64
C ASP A 31 -8.88 16.21 -6.48
N GLN A 32 -8.32 16.84 -7.52
CA GLN A 32 -7.26 16.24 -8.32
C GLN A 32 -6.01 15.92 -7.49
N ALA A 33 -5.61 16.82 -6.57
CA ALA A 33 -4.45 16.57 -5.71
C ALA A 33 -4.70 15.41 -4.74
N LEU A 34 -5.92 15.27 -4.21
CA LEU A 34 -6.32 14.13 -3.39
C LEU A 34 -6.31 12.83 -4.19
N HIS A 35 -6.83 12.84 -5.42
CA HIS A 35 -6.80 11.69 -6.31
C HIS A 35 -5.37 11.26 -6.68
N ASP A 36 -4.51 12.22 -7.05
CA ASP A 36 -3.09 11.96 -7.32
C ASP A 36 -2.34 11.40 -6.09
N MET A 37 -2.74 11.81 -4.89
CA MET A 37 -2.19 11.29 -3.64
C MET A 37 -2.68 9.86 -3.38
N ASP A 38 -3.96 9.58 -3.61
CA ASP A 38 -4.55 8.25 -3.45
C ASP A 38 -3.89 7.24 -4.42
N ASP A 39 -3.77 7.61 -5.70
CA ASP A 39 -3.09 6.80 -6.71
C ASP A 39 -1.63 6.50 -6.33
N LYS A 40 -0.92 7.52 -5.81
CA LYS A 40 0.46 7.33 -5.33
C LYS A 40 0.52 6.37 -4.15
N VAL A 41 -0.39 6.46 -3.19
CA VAL A 41 -0.44 5.58 -2.01
C VAL A 41 -0.78 4.15 -2.40
N ASP A 42 -1.71 3.96 -3.33
CA ASP A 42 -2.11 2.63 -3.81
C ASP A 42 -0.93 1.91 -4.50
N HIS A 43 -0.05 2.68 -5.16
CA HIS A 43 1.17 2.15 -5.79
C HIS A 43 2.30 1.84 -4.79
N LEU A 44 2.19 2.24 -3.52
CA LEU A 44 3.16 1.89 -2.48
C LEU A 44 2.93 0.49 -1.90
N TRP A 45 1.76 -0.11 -2.11
CA TRP A 45 1.45 -1.43 -1.58
C TRP A 45 1.35 -2.45 -2.69
N LYS A 46 1.99 -3.59 -2.49
CA LYS A 46 1.93 -4.71 -3.42
C LYS A 46 1.38 -5.95 -2.75
N THR A 47 0.35 -6.52 -3.35
CA THR A 47 -0.25 -7.78 -2.91
C THR A 47 0.34 -8.96 -3.68
N ILE A 48 0.86 -9.94 -2.96
CA ILE A 48 1.36 -11.20 -3.50
C ILE A 48 0.48 -12.33 -3.00
N SER A 49 -0.11 -13.11 -3.93
CA SER A 49 -0.82 -14.33 -3.59
C SER A 49 0.12 -15.52 -3.52
N PHE A 50 -0.15 -16.43 -2.59
CA PHE A 50 0.56 -17.69 -2.45
C PHE A 50 -0.40 -18.83 -2.11
N THR A 51 0.03 -20.05 -2.37
CA THR A 51 -0.73 -21.28 -2.14
C THR A 51 0.01 -22.20 -1.18
N SER A 52 -0.71 -23.10 -0.53
CA SER A 52 -0.13 -24.10 0.38
C SER A 52 0.96 -24.95 -0.30
N GLY A 53 0.88 -25.19 -1.60
CA GLY A 53 1.89 -25.95 -2.36
C GLY A 53 3.24 -25.25 -2.55
N GLN A 54 3.33 -23.94 -2.27
CA GLN A 54 4.59 -23.19 -2.40
C GLN A 54 5.45 -23.23 -1.12
N TRP A 55 4.92 -23.77 -0.02
CA TRP A 55 5.66 -23.93 1.23
C TRP A 55 6.60 -25.13 1.14
N SER A 56 7.81 -24.98 1.68
CA SER A 56 8.82 -26.04 1.75
C SER A 56 9.56 -25.97 3.08
N GLY A 57 9.53 -27.07 3.84
CA GLY A 57 10.22 -27.16 5.14
C GLY A 57 9.77 -26.11 6.16
N GLY A 58 8.46 -25.78 6.19
CA GLY A 58 7.92 -24.75 7.09
C GLY A 58 8.23 -23.30 6.69
N ALA A 59 8.71 -23.09 5.46
CA ALA A 59 9.01 -21.76 4.94
C ALA A 59 8.44 -21.55 3.53
N LEU A 60 7.97 -20.34 3.25
CA LEU A 60 7.60 -19.86 1.93
C LEU A 60 8.52 -18.69 1.57
N ARG A 61 9.22 -18.80 0.44
CA ARG A 61 10.09 -17.75 -0.09
C ARG A 61 9.41 -17.02 -1.24
N ILE A 62 9.19 -15.72 -1.07
CA ILE A 62 8.72 -14.81 -2.11
C ILE A 62 9.94 -14.06 -2.64
N LYS A 63 10.21 -14.24 -3.94
CA LYS A 63 11.38 -13.66 -4.60
C LYS A 63 11.31 -12.13 -4.68
N ALA A 64 12.48 -11.50 -4.63
CA ALA A 64 12.63 -10.04 -4.72
C ALA A 64 11.91 -9.43 -5.94
N ASN A 65 11.98 -10.09 -7.10
CA ASN A 65 11.31 -9.67 -8.33
C ASN A 65 9.77 -9.71 -8.24
N THR A 66 9.21 -10.53 -7.34
CA THR A 66 7.77 -10.66 -7.14
C THR A 66 7.23 -9.50 -6.29
N HIS A 67 7.92 -9.10 -5.22
CA HIS A 67 7.42 -8.04 -4.32
C HIS A 67 7.95 -6.64 -4.64
N GLY A 68 9.15 -6.46 -5.17
CA GLY A 68 9.67 -5.14 -5.58
C GLY A 68 10.20 -4.24 -4.45
N ILE A 69 10.03 -4.61 -3.17
CA ILE A 69 10.70 -3.98 -2.01
C ILE A 69 12.21 -3.81 -2.24
N LYS A 70 12.73 -2.60 -2.05
CA LYS A 70 14.16 -2.27 -2.21
C LYS A 70 14.91 -1.93 -0.93
N ASN A 71 14.20 -1.52 0.13
CA ASN A 71 14.78 -0.94 1.35
C ASN A 71 14.31 -1.68 2.61
N GLY A 72 14.41 -3.01 2.62
CA GLY A 72 13.97 -3.84 3.73
C GLY A 72 12.46 -3.86 3.95
N LEU A 73 12.00 -4.77 4.80
CA LEU A 73 10.57 -4.90 5.14
C LEU A 73 10.13 -3.79 6.10
N ARG A 74 9.34 -2.82 5.61
CA ARG A 74 8.88 -1.66 6.39
C ARG A 74 7.46 -1.80 6.92
N GLY A 75 6.60 -2.50 6.18
CA GLY A 75 5.22 -2.73 6.53
C GLY A 75 4.65 -3.89 5.74
N PHE A 76 3.85 -4.73 6.40
CA PHE A 76 3.19 -5.86 5.76
C PHE A 76 1.92 -6.27 6.49
N GLN A 77 1.04 -6.94 5.77
CA GLN A 77 -0.12 -7.63 6.32
C GLN A 77 -0.27 -8.99 5.64
N VAL A 78 -0.32 -10.06 6.42
CA VAL A 78 -0.57 -11.42 5.93
C VAL A 78 -2.06 -11.76 6.08
N PHE A 79 -2.57 -12.53 5.12
CA PHE A 79 -3.93 -13.02 5.04
C PHE A 79 -3.90 -14.53 4.79
N HIS A 80 -4.80 -15.26 5.44
CA HIS A 80 -5.04 -16.68 5.17
C HIS A 80 -6.36 -16.84 4.45
N GLN A 81 -6.36 -17.61 3.37
CA GLN A 81 -7.55 -17.98 2.62
C GLN A 81 -8.30 -19.11 3.34
N VAL A 82 -9.47 -18.79 3.89
CA VAL A 82 -10.40 -19.75 4.51
C VAL A 82 -11.62 -19.85 3.61
N GLY A 83 -11.68 -20.93 2.82
CA GLY A 83 -12.69 -21.08 1.77
C GLY A 83 -12.51 -20.03 0.66
N SER A 84 -13.54 -19.21 0.43
CA SER A 84 -13.52 -18.12 -0.55
C SER A 84 -13.09 -16.77 0.03
N SER A 85 -12.74 -16.69 1.32
CA SER A 85 -12.51 -15.42 2.03
C SER A 85 -11.08 -15.31 2.55
N LEU A 86 -10.52 -14.10 2.53
CA LEU A 86 -9.24 -13.76 3.13
C LEU A 86 -9.44 -13.27 4.57
N SER A 87 -8.75 -13.91 5.51
CA SER A 87 -8.89 -13.65 6.95
C SER A 87 -7.55 -13.36 7.61
N ILE A 88 -7.50 -12.30 8.41
CA ILE A 88 -6.29 -11.86 9.16
C ILE A 88 -6.20 -12.46 10.56
N ASN A 89 -7.33 -12.90 11.14
CA ASN A 89 -7.42 -13.37 12.52
C ASN A 89 -7.46 -14.91 12.62
N THR A 90 -6.67 -15.58 11.79
CA THR A 90 -6.55 -17.03 11.83
C THR A 90 -5.27 -17.45 12.54
N TRP A 91 -5.25 -18.68 13.06
CA TRP A 91 -4.06 -19.26 13.67
C TRP A 91 -2.87 -19.23 12.71
N ALA A 92 -3.08 -19.54 11.43
CA ALA A 92 -2.04 -19.56 10.41
C ALA A 92 -1.35 -18.20 10.27
N VAL A 93 -2.13 -17.11 10.16
CA VAL A 93 -1.58 -15.74 10.10
C VAL A 93 -0.84 -15.37 11.37
N ARG A 94 -1.40 -15.69 12.55
CA ARG A 94 -0.81 -15.34 13.84
C ARG A 94 0.48 -16.11 14.14
N CYS A 95 0.61 -17.31 13.60
CA CYS A 95 1.79 -18.16 13.74
C CYS A 95 2.78 -18.00 12.57
N THR A 96 2.56 -17.02 11.68
CA THR A 96 3.47 -16.76 10.56
C THR A 96 4.42 -15.63 10.92
N ASP A 97 5.71 -15.96 10.98
CA ASP A 97 6.79 -14.98 11.07
C ASP A 97 7.18 -14.52 9.65
N VAL A 98 7.41 -13.22 9.47
CA VAL A 98 7.76 -12.64 8.18
C VAL A 98 9.09 -11.91 8.31
N THR A 99 10.06 -12.35 7.52
CA THR A 99 11.42 -11.81 7.55
C THR A 99 11.88 -11.40 6.15
N TYR A 100 12.79 -10.43 6.09
CA TYR A 100 13.44 -9.99 4.86
C TYR A 100 14.90 -10.43 4.89
N GLU A 101 15.33 -11.16 3.88
CA GLU A 101 16.69 -11.65 3.74
C GLU A 101 17.54 -10.64 2.95
N GLU A 102 18.29 -9.79 3.65
CA GLU A 102 19.11 -8.71 3.05
C GLU A 102 20.07 -9.19 1.96
N SER A 103 20.56 -10.43 2.03
CA SER A 103 21.52 -10.96 1.04
C SER A 103 20.91 -11.23 -0.33
N THR A 104 19.63 -11.60 -0.38
CA THR A 104 18.93 -11.97 -1.63
C THR A 104 17.82 -10.98 -1.97
N GLY A 105 17.38 -10.19 -0.99
CA GLY A 105 16.18 -9.38 -1.06
C GLY A 105 14.88 -10.20 -1.03
N ASP A 106 14.95 -11.51 -0.74
CA ASP A 106 13.76 -12.37 -0.67
C ASP A 106 13.00 -12.15 0.64
N LEU A 107 11.68 -12.22 0.56
CA LEU A 107 10.80 -12.26 1.72
C LEU A 107 10.54 -13.71 2.12
N ILE A 108 10.72 -14.03 3.40
CA ILE A 108 10.57 -15.38 3.95
C ILE A 108 9.45 -15.37 4.98
N LEU A 109 8.39 -16.10 4.68
CA LEU A 109 7.32 -16.44 5.62
C LEU A 109 7.68 -17.78 6.27
N LYS A 110 7.58 -17.87 7.60
CA LYS A 110 7.81 -19.11 8.35
C LYS A 110 6.57 -19.45 9.15
N CYS A 111 6.05 -20.65 8.95
CA CYS A 111 4.90 -21.19 9.66
C CYS A 111 5.06 -22.71 9.73
N GLU A 112 4.60 -23.33 10.81
CA GLU A 112 4.64 -24.79 10.96
C GLU A 112 3.81 -25.48 9.88
N ASP A 113 2.68 -24.87 9.52
CA ASP A 113 1.73 -25.44 8.59
C ASP A 113 1.62 -24.62 7.30
N ALA A 114 1.51 -25.33 6.18
CA ALA A 114 1.33 -24.73 4.88
C ALA A 114 -0.12 -24.29 4.65
N TYR A 115 -0.33 -23.06 4.21
CA TYR A 115 -1.65 -22.52 3.90
C TYR A 115 -1.63 -21.61 2.67
N SER A 116 -2.79 -21.46 2.04
CA SER A 116 -2.98 -20.52 0.93
C SER A 116 -3.38 -19.15 1.46
N GLY A 117 -2.93 -18.08 0.81
CA GLY A 117 -3.15 -16.75 1.35
C GLY A 117 -2.57 -15.65 0.48
N GLN A 118 -2.50 -14.47 1.08
CA GLN A 118 -1.91 -13.30 0.46
C GLN A 118 -1.05 -12.56 1.47
N ILE A 119 -0.04 -11.85 0.97
CA ILE A 119 0.67 -10.85 1.74
C ILE A 119 0.63 -9.53 0.99
N CYS A 120 0.23 -8.47 1.68
CA CYS A 120 0.36 -7.11 1.21
C CYS A 120 1.61 -6.52 1.85
N VAL A 121 2.51 -5.94 1.04
CA VAL A 121 3.78 -5.37 1.51
C VAL A 121 3.96 -3.95 0.99
N LEU A 122 4.57 -3.09 1.80
CA LEU A 122 4.97 -1.74 1.39
C LEU A 122 6.26 -1.84 0.57
N VAL A 123 6.25 -1.34 -0.67
CA VAL A 123 7.37 -1.43 -1.64
C VAL A 123 8.29 -0.22 -1.67
#